data_AF-A0A7W1YAD4-F1
#
_entry.id   AF-A0A7W1YAD4-F1
#
_cell.length_a   1.000
_cell.length_b   1.000
_cell.length_c   1.000
_cell.angle_alpha   90.00
_cell.angle_beta   90.00
_cell.angle_gamma   90.00
#
_symmetry.space_group_name_H-M   'P 1'
#
loop_
_entity.id
_entity.type
_entity.pdbx_description
1 polymer ?
#
loop_
_entity_poly.entity_id
_entity_poly.type
_entity_poly.pdbx_seq_one_letter_code
_entity_poly.pdbx_strand_id
1 'polypeptide(L)'
;MIRHFTVATLLLLIVSAGRLWAQTPGTGAISGRLLDSSGAVISGGQVSITNVGTGLLRPVKVSADGSFYAPLLPPGNYALQVKATGFAPQGNEKCAGSGY
;
A
#
# COMPACT_ATOMS: atom_id res chain seq x y z
N MET A 1 4.97 54.64 -9.49
CA MET A 1 5.58 53.33 -9.80
C MET A 1 5.48 52.30 -8.66
N ILE A 2 5.65 52.68 -7.38
CA ILE A 2 5.70 51.75 -6.23
C ILE A 2 4.38 50.96 -5.96
N ARG A 3 3.19 51.56 -6.21
CA ARG A 3 1.88 50.90 -6.00
C ARG A 3 1.60 49.68 -6.90
N HIS A 4 2.17 49.66 -8.10
CA HIS A 4 1.98 48.52 -9.02
C HIS A 4 2.86 47.34 -8.62
N PHE A 5 4.02 47.63 -8.02
CA PHE A 5 4.96 46.62 -7.54
C PHE A 5 4.41 45.86 -6.33
N THR A 6 3.74 46.55 -5.39
CA THR A 6 3.08 45.91 -4.25
C THR A 6 1.90 45.02 -4.64
N VAL A 7 1.11 45.43 -5.64
CA VAL A 7 -0.01 44.60 -6.14
C VAL A 7 0.52 43.35 -6.85
N ALA A 8 1.58 43.46 -7.64
CA ALA A 8 2.20 42.32 -8.32
C ALA A 8 2.77 41.29 -7.32
N THR A 9 3.44 41.75 -6.27
CA THR A 9 3.97 40.86 -5.22
C THR A 9 2.85 40.16 -4.45
N LEU A 10 1.76 40.86 -4.14
CA LEU A 10 0.61 40.27 -3.45
C LEU A 10 -0.10 39.21 -4.30
N LEU A 11 -0.24 39.47 -5.61
CA LEU A 11 -0.84 38.52 -6.54
C LEU A 11 0.00 37.23 -6.66
N LEU A 12 1.34 37.37 -6.67
CA LEU A 12 2.27 36.24 -6.75
C LEU A 12 2.20 35.34 -5.50
N LEU A 13 2.03 35.93 -4.31
CA LEU A 13 1.84 35.19 -3.06
C LEU A 13 0.50 34.43 -3.01
N ILE A 14 -0.56 34.99 -3.59
CA ILE A 14 -1.87 34.33 -3.65
C ILE A 14 -1.84 33.12 -4.60
N VAL A 15 -1.12 33.23 -5.72
CA VAL A 15 -0.97 32.14 -6.70
C VAL A 15 -0.09 31.00 -6.17
N SER A 16 0.92 31.29 -5.34
CA SER A 16 1.77 30.27 -4.72
C SER A 16 1.08 29.49 -3.59
N ALA A 17 0.14 30.11 -2.88
CA ALA A 17 -0.66 29.44 -1.83
C ALA A 17 -1.54 28.30 -2.37
N GLY A 18 -1.99 28.38 -3.62
CA GLY A 18 -2.79 27.33 -4.28
C GLY A 18 -2.02 26.05 -4.64
N ARG A 19 -0.70 26.02 -4.45
CA ARG A 19 0.17 24.87 -4.78
C ARG A 19 0.53 24.00 -3.59
N LEU A 20 0.06 24.30 -2.37
CA LEU A 20 0.18 23.42 -1.20
C LEU A 20 -0.92 22.35 -1.21
N TRP A 21 -0.99 21.55 -2.26
CA TRP A 21 -1.67 20.27 -2.16
C TRP A 21 -0.60 19.28 -1.71
N ALA A 22 -0.57 18.99 -0.41
CA ALA A 22 0.11 17.81 0.11
C ALA A 22 -0.62 16.58 -0.45
N GLN A 23 -0.37 16.24 -1.72
CA GLN A 23 -0.89 15.03 -2.33
C GLN A 23 -0.06 13.88 -1.77
N THR A 24 -0.39 13.43 -0.56
CA THR A 24 0.00 12.09 -0.16
C THR A 24 -0.71 11.16 -1.13
N PRO A 25 0.00 10.35 -1.94
CA PRO A 25 -0.65 9.32 -2.74
C PRO A 25 -1.53 8.51 -1.79
N GLY A 26 -2.83 8.39 -2.08
CA GLY A 26 -3.73 7.60 -1.24
C GLY A 26 -3.14 6.20 -1.08
N THR A 27 -2.71 5.85 0.13
CA THR A 27 -2.13 4.53 0.38
C THR A 27 -3.21 3.59 0.85
N GLY A 28 -3.27 2.40 0.25
CA GLY A 28 -4.15 1.32 0.69
C GLY A 28 -3.48 0.42 1.73
N ALA A 29 -4.23 -0.59 2.16
CA ALA A 29 -3.70 -1.69 2.96
C ALA A 29 -4.19 -3.03 2.39
N ILE A 30 -3.34 -4.06 2.46
CA ILE A 30 -3.74 -5.44 2.21
C ILE A 30 -3.79 -6.16 3.54
N SER A 31 -4.93 -6.76 3.85
CA SER A 31 -5.15 -7.57 5.03
C SER A 31 -5.85 -8.87 4.67
N GLY A 32 -5.67 -9.91 5.47
CA GLY A 32 -6.29 -11.20 5.22
C GLY A 32 -5.98 -12.22 6.30
N ARG A 33 -6.48 -13.44 6.09
CA ARG A 33 -6.26 -14.57 6.99
C ARG A 33 -5.85 -15.80 6.20
N LEU A 34 -4.84 -16.52 6.67
CA LEU A 34 -4.41 -17.79 6.12
C LEU A 34 -5.18 -18.95 6.75
N LEU A 35 -5.86 -19.70 5.90
CA LEU A 35 -6.60 -20.90 6.22
C LEU A 35 -6.11 -22.04 5.32
N ASP A 36 -6.11 -23.26 5.83
CA ASP A 36 -5.88 -24.46 5.01
C ASP A 36 -7.18 -24.94 4.33
N SER A 37 -7.08 -26.00 3.53
CA SER A 37 -8.24 -26.59 2.82
C SER A 37 -9.29 -27.20 3.75
N SER A 38 -8.95 -27.47 5.01
CA SER A 38 -9.88 -27.93 6.05
C SER A 38 -10.52 -26.77 6.83
N GLY A 39 -10.07 -25.52 6.58
CA GLY A 39 -10.49 -24.33 7.31
C GLY A 39 -9.70 -24.07 8.60
N ALA A 40 -8.63 -24.82 8.86
CA ALA A 40 -7.78 -24.59 10.02
C ALA A 40 -6.81 -23.43 9.76
N VAL A 41 -6.45 -22.73 10.84
CA VAL A 41 -5.57 -21.57 10.79
C VAL A 41 -4.12 -21.99 10.56
N ILE A 42 -3.49 -21.40 9.55
CA ILE A 42 -2.06 -21.56 9.31
C ILE A 42 -1.30 -20.47 10.07
N SER A 43 -0.65 -20.86 11.16
CA SER A 43 0.18 -19.95 11.96
C SER A 43 1.64 -19.92 11.48
N GLY A 44 2.32 -18.81 11.71
CA GLY A 44 3.78 -18.71 11.50
C GLY A 44 4.23 -18.69 10.03
N GLY A 45 3.31 -18.49 9.08
CA GLY A 45 3.64 -18.25 7.68
C GLY A 45 4.26 -16.87 7.42
N GLN A 46 4.81 -16.70 6.22
CA GLN A 46 5.25 -15.42 5.68
C GLN A 46 4.48 -15.14 4.38
N VAL A 47 3.89 -13.96 4.28
CA VAL A 47 3.26 -13.45 3.07
C VAL A 47 4.19 -12.43 2.43
N SER A 48 4.56 -12.67 1.18
CA SER A 48 5.33 -11.77 0.34
C SER A 48 4.38 -11.02 -0.59
N ILE A 49 4.32 -9.70 -0.44
CA ILE A 49 3.49 -8.82 -1.26
C ILE A 49 4.40 -8.11 -2.26
N THR A 50 4.27 -8.41 -3.54
CA THR A 50 5.09 -7.83 -4.61
C THR A 50 4.27 -6.87 -5.44
N ASN A 51 4.66 -5.60 -5.54
CA ASN A 51 4.07 -4.67 -6.49
C ASN A 51 4.50 -5.08 -7.91
N VAL A 52 3.54 -5.40 -8.78
CA VAL A 52 3.78 -5.87 -10.15
C VAL A 52 4.32 -4.76 -11.06
N GLY A 53 3.96 -3.51 -10.78
CA GLY A 53 4.42 -2.36 -11.56
C GLY A 53 5.83 -1.89 -11.21
N THR A 54 6.22 -1.95 -9.93
CA THR A 54 7.52 -1.45 -9.45
C THR A 54 8.52 -2.55 -9.07
N GLY A 55 8.07 -3.80 -8.94
CA GLY A 55 8.89 -4.91 -8.44
C GLY A 55 9.15 -4.86 -6.93
N LEU A 56 8.57 -3.90 -6.20
CA LEU A 56 8.78 -3.74 -4.76
C LEU A 56 8.21 -4.92 -3.99
N LEU A 57 9.09 -5.69 -3.32
CA LEU A 57 8.73 -6.80 -2.46
C LEU A 57 8.59 -6.34 -1.00
N ARG A 58 7.49 -6.72 -0.36
CA ARG A 58 7.26 -6.49 1.06
C ARG A 58 6.90 -7.80 1.78
N PRO A 59 7.80 -8.35 2.61
CA PRO A 59 7.48 -9.49 3.45
C PRO A 59 6.67 -9.06 4.67
N VAL A 60 5.65 -9.85 4.99
CA VAL A 60 4.73 -9.67 6.12
C VAL A 60 4.66 -10.99 6.87
N LYS A 61 4.90 -10.96 8.18
CA LYS A 61 4.75 -12.14 9.03
C LYS A 61 3.28 -12.37 9.33
N VAL A 62 2.87 -13.63 9.31
CA VAL A 62 1.52 -14.04 9.67
C VAL A 62 1.48 -14.27 11.18
N SER A 63 0.46 -13.70 11.81
CA SER A 63 0.19 -13.85 13.23
C SER A 63 -0.23 -15.28 13.58
N ALA A 64 -0.22 -15.62 14.87
CA ALA A 64 -0.60 -16.96 15.34
C ALA A 64 -2.06 -17.32 15.03
N ASP A 65 -2.93 -16.32 14.87
CA ASP A 65 -4.33 -16.47 14.48
C ASP A 65 -4.53 -16.57 12.95
N GLY A 66 -3.44 -16.58 12.17
CA GLY A 66 -3.44 -16.63 10.71
C GLY A 66 -3.63 -15.27 10.05
N SER A 67 -3.79 -14.19 10.81
CA SER A 67 -4.00 -12.85 10.24
C SER A 67 -2.69 -12.23 9.73
N PHE A 68 -2.80 -11.40 8.69
CA PHE A 68 -1.70 -10.55 8.23
C PHE A 68 -2.22 -9.17 7.83
N TYR A 69 -1.36 -8.15 7.99
CA TYR A 69 -1.68 -6.75 7.70
C TYR A 69 -0.49 -6.01 7.10
N ALA A 70 -0.73 -5.35 5.96
CA ALA A 70 0.27 -4.60 5.21
C ALA A 70 -0.26 -3.19 4.89
N PRO A 71 -0.06 -2.21 5.78
CA PRO A 71 -0.51 -0.83 5.58
C PRO A 71 0.42 -0.04 4.67
N LEU A 72 -0.03 1.09 4.14
CA LEU A 72 0.79 2.03 3.37
C LEU A 72 1.29 1.45 2.04
N LEU A 73 0.41 0.76 1.32
CA LEU A 73 0.70 0.27 -0.02
C LEU A 73 0.25 1.32 -1.04
N PRO A 74 1.17 1.84 -1.88
CA PRO A 74 0.78 2.70 -2.99
C PRO A 74 -0.27 2.02 -3.89
N PRO A 75 -1.13 2.78 -4.60
CA PRO A 75 -2.06 2.20 -5.54
C PRO A 75 -1.33 1.41 -6.62
N GLY A 76 -1.80 0.19 -6.89
CA GLY A 76 -1.19 -0.67 -7.91
C GLY A 76 -1.65 -2.11 -7.82
N ASN A 77 -1.14 -2.91 -8.76
CA ASN A 77 -1.39 -4.35 -8.77
C ASN A 77 -0.35 -5.05 -7.91
N TYR A 78 -0.82 -5.93 -7.02
CA TYR A 78 0.03 -6.70 -6.14
C TYR A 78 -0.12 -8.20 -6.41
N ALA A 79 0.99 -8.91 -6.34
CA ALA A 79 1.05 -10.35 -6.32
C ALA A 79 1.38 -10.80 -4.89
N LEU A 80 0.58 -11.72 -4.37
CA LEU A 80 0.78 -12.31 -3.05
C LEU A 80 1.41 -13.69 -3.20
N GLN A 81 2.43 -13.98 -2.40
CA GLN A 81 3.02 -15.31 -2.26
C GLN A 81 3.09 -15.69 -0.79
N VAL A 82 2.52 -16.84 -0.45
CA VAL A 82 2.48 -17.37 0.90
C VAL A 82 3.50 -18.50 1.03
N LYS A 83 4.32 -18.44 2.08
CA LYS A 83 5.23 -19.50 2.49
C LYS A 83 4.94 -19.88 3.93
N ALA A 84 4.53 -21.12 4.17
CA ALA A 84 4.37 -21.65 5.51
C ALA A 84 5.10 -23.00 5.60
N THR A 85 5.72 -23.28 6.75
CA THR A 85 6.42 -24.55 6.97
C THR A 85 5.44 -25.72 6.87
N GLY A 86 5.76 -26.71 6.05
CA GLY A 86 4.87 -27.87 5.82
C GLY A 86 3.81 -27.67 4.74
N PHE A 87 3.72 -26.48 4.13
CA PHE A 87 2.81 -26.20 3.02
C PHE A 87 3.58 -25.86 1.74
N ALA A 88 3.07 -26.30 0.60
CA ALA A 88 3.60 -25.88 -0.69
C ALA A 88 3.40 -24.36 -0.86
N PRO A 89 4.37 -23.63 -1.43
CA PRO A 89 4.23 -22.20 -1.67
C PRO A 89 3.05 -21.95 -2.63
N GLN A 90 2.10 -21.12 -2.18
CA GLN A 90 0.93 -20.68 -2.94
C GLN A 90 1.15 -19.23 -3.37
N GLY A 91 0.95 -18.88 -4.63
CA GLY A 91 1.31 -17.53 -5.10
C GLY A 91 0.60 -17.13 -6.38
N ASN A 92 -0.71 -16.91 -6.33
CA ASN A 92 -1.51 -16.74 -7.54
C ASN A 92 -2.64 -15.72 -7.40
N GLU A 93 -2.83 -15.11 -6.23
CA GLU A 93 -3.99 -14.24 -6.00
C GLU A 93 -3.61 -12.79 -6.33
N LYS A 94 -4.14 -12.29 -7.45
CA LYS A 94 -4.10 -10.88 -7.81
C LYS A 94 -5.11 -10.14 -6.93
N CYS A 95 -4.68 -9.66 -5.77
CA CYS A 95 -5.51 -8.77 -4.98
C CYS A 95 -5.32 -7.34 -5.51
N ALA A 96 -6.35 -6.82 -6.18
CA ALA A 96 -6.43 -5.39 -6.47
C ALA A 96 -6.49 -4.65 -5.14
N GLY A 97 -5.54 -3.74 -4.89
CA GLY A 97 -5.61 -2.85 -3.74
C GLY A 97 -6.83 -1.95 -3.89
N SER A 98 -7.94 -2.33 -3.27
CA SER A 98 -9.15 -1.50 -3.24
C SER A 98 -8.90 -0.36 -2.25
N GLY A 99 -8.34 0.73 -2.76
CA GLY A 99 -8.21 1.99 -2.06
C GLY A 99 -8.70 3.10 -2.97
N TYR A 100 -9.82 3.71 -2.59
CA TYR A 100 -10.27 5.01 -3.08
C TYR A 100 -9.28 6.11 -2.70
#